data_AF-A0A3A9ZVQ0-F1
#
_entry.id   AF-A0A3A9ZVQ0-F1
#
_cell.length_a   1.000
_cell.length_b   1.000
_cell.length_c   1.000
_cell.angle_alpha   90.00
_cell.angle_beta   90.00
_cell.angle_gamma   90.00
#
_symmetry.space_group_name_H-M   'P 1'
#
loop_
_entity.id
_entity.type
_entity.pdbx_description
1 polymer ?
#
loop_
_entity_poly.entity_id
_entity_poly.type
_entity_poly.pdbx_seq_one_letter_code
_entity_poly.pdbx_strand_id
1 'polypeptide(L)'
;MRLVIARCSVDYAGRLTAHLPLAPRLILVKADNSVSIHADDRAYKPLNWMSPPCSLKVSEAGDAEGGAAAVWTVENRTGEKLIITMAEILHDSSHELGVDPGLIKDGVEAHLQELLADRMETLGEGWSLIRREYPTAIGPVDILGRDAAGATIAVEIKRRGEIDGVEQLTRY
;
A
#
# COMPACT_ATOMS: atom_id res chain seq x y z
N MET A 1 9.85 -3.12 -15.99
CA MET A 1 9.41 -1.85 -15.38
C MET A 1 9.50 -0.77 -16.44
N ARG A 2 8.44 0.00 -16.67
CA ARG A 2 8.45 1.17 -17.56
C ARG A 2 8.24 2.42 -16.72
N LEU A 3 9.05 3.44 -16.94
CA LEU A 3 8.99 4.73 -16.28
C LEU A 3 8.64 5.78 -17.33
N VAL A 4 7.54 6.50 -17.12
CA VAL A 4 7.10 7.56 -18.02
C VAL A 4 6.94 8.85 -17.24
N ILE A 5 7.60 9.91 -17.70
CA ILE A 5 7.33 11.28 -17.25
C ILE A 5 6.53 11.94 -18.35
N ALA A 6 5.32 12.38 -18.02
CA ALA A 6 4.41 12.98 -18.99
C ALA A 6 3.61 14.10 -18.36
N ARG A 7 3.26 15.10 -19.17
CA ARG A 7 2.23 16.09 -18.81
C ARG A 7 0.88 15.43 -19.11
N CYS A 8 0.16 15.02 -18.07
CA CYS A 8 -1.07 14.23 -18.21
C CYS A 8 -2.15 14.62 -17.19
N SER A 9 -3.40 14.36 -17.52
CA SER A 9 -4.50 14.27 -16.56
C SER A 9 -4.79 12.79 -16.26
N VAL A 10 -5.40 12.52 -15.11
CA VAL A 10 -5.79 11.15 -14.75
C VAL A 10 -7.19 11.15 -14.19
N ASP A 11 -8.02 10.26 -14.70
CA ASP A 11 -9.36 9.99 -14.21
C ASP A 11 -9.44 8.56 -13.69
N TYR A 12 -9.96 8.41 -12.48
CA TYR A 12 -10.29 7.11 -11.92
C TYR A 12 -11.80 6.95 -11.89
N ALA A 13 -12.27 5.83 -12.43
CA ALA A 13 -13.67 5.44 -12.45
C ALA A 13 -13.81 4.04 -11.85
N GLY A 14 -14.33 3.95 -10.62
CA GLY A 14 -14.57 2.69 -9.93
C GLY A 14 -15.58 2.86 -8.80
N ARG A 15 -15.29 2.29 -7.61
CA ARG A 15 -16.09 2.53 -6.40
C ARG A 15 -16.22 3.99 -5.98
N LEU A 16 -15.28 4.83 -6.41
CA LEU A 16 -15.32 6.28 -6.31
C LEU A 16 -14.87 6.87 -7.64
N THR A 17 -15.05 8.19 -7.79
CA THR A 17 -14.44 8.95 -8.86
C THR A 17 -13.33 9.83 -8.30
N ALA A 18 -12.21 9.92 -9.02
CA ALA A 18 -11.14 10.84 -8.69
C ALA A 18 -10.58 11.45 -9.97
N HIS A 19 -10.27 12.74 -9.92
CA HIS A 19 -9.68 13.47 -11.03
C HIS A 19 -8.38 14.12 -10.58
N LEU A 20 -7.33 13.92 -11.37
CA LEU A 20 -6.06 14.60 -11.24
C LEU A 20 -5.89 15.54 -12.45
N PRO A 21 -5.81 16.87 -12.24
CA PRO A 21 -5.71 17.84 -13.33
C PRO A 21 -4.40 17.68 -14.10
N LEU A 22 -4.35 18.29 -15.29
CA LEU A 22 -3.20 18.26 -16.19
C LEU A 22 -1.94 18.81 -15.52
N ALA A 23 -0.95 17.94 -15.30
CA ALA A 23 0.35 18.31 -14.72
C ALA A 23 1.44 17.31 -15.16
N PRO A 24 2.73 17.67 -15.09
CA PRO A 24 3.81 16.70 -15.17
C PRO A 24 3.70 15.68 -14.04
N ARG A 25 3.73 14.39 -14.38
CA ARG A 25 3.69 13.28 -13.41
C ARG A 25 4.65 12.18 -13.80
N LEU A 26 5.12 11.44 -12.79
CA LEU A 26 5.78 10.16 -12.97
C LEU A 26 4.74 9.04 -12.96
N ILE A 27 4.75 8.21 -14.00
CA ILE A 27 3.90 7.04 -14.18
C ILE A 27 4.82 5.83 -14.17
N LEU A 28 4.60 4.93 -13.22
CA LEU A 28 5.29 3.65 -13.15
C LEU A 28 4.37 2.55 -13.62
N VAL A 29 4.83 1.75 -14.58
CA VAL A 29 4.16 0.52 -15.04
C VAL A 29 5.05 -0.67 -14.73
N LYS A 30 4.61 -1.52 -13.81
CA LYS A 30 5.36 -2.70 -13.38
C LYS A 30 5.10 -3.90 -14.30
N ALA A 31 5.92 -4.94 -14.17
CA ALA A 31 5.81 -6.16 -14.98
C ALA A 31 4.54 -6.98 -14.69
N ASP A 32 3.94 -6.82 -13.51
CA ASP A 32 2.64 -7.38 -13.15
C ASP A 32 1.44 -6.54 -13.63
N ASN A 33 1.72 -5.53 -14.48
CA ASN A 33 0.82 -4.49 -14.99
C ASN A 33 0.30 -3.49 -13.94
N SER A 34 0.73 -3.55 -12.69
CA SER A 34 0.35 -2.50 -11.74
C SER A 34 0.86 -1.14 -12.18
N VAL A 35 0.01 -0.12 -12.02
CA VAL A 35 0.29 1.25 -12.44
C VAL A 35 0.16 2.19 -11.25
N SER A 36 1.10 3.14 -11.11
CA SER A 36 1.05 4.16 -10.06
C SER A 36 1.47 5.52 -10.57
N ILE A 37 0.79 6.56 -10.07
CA ILE A 37 0.93 7.95 -10.49
C ILE A 37 1.51 8.78 -9.34
N HIS A 38 2.60 9.50 -9.60
CA HIS A 38 3.35 10.25 -8.59
C HIS A 38 3.57 11.71 -9.02
N ALA A 39 3.80 12.57 -8.03
CA ALA A 39 4.23 13.95 -8.17
C ALA A 39 5.33 14.24 -7.14
N ASP A 40 6.07 15.33 -7.30
CA ASP A 40 7.17 15.75 -6.40
C ASP A 40 6.69 16.26 -5.01
N ASP A 41 5.40 16.13 -4.70
CA ASP A 41 4.88 16.57 -3.41
C ASP A 41 5.30 15.65 -2.26
N ARG A 42 4.97 16.01 -1.02
CA ARG A 42 5.43 15.32 0.20
C ARG A 42 4.80 13.93 0.42
N ALA A 43 4.00 13.40 -0.50
CA ALA A 43 3.44 12.06 -0.39
C ALA A 43 4.46 11.00 -0.83
N TYR A 44 4.95 10.19 0.10
CA TYR A 44 5.68 8.95 -0.23
C TYR A 44 4.78 7.90 -0.92
N LYS A 45 3.46 8.14 -0.95
CA LYS A 45 2.44 7.30 -1.59
C LYS A 45 2.08 7.88 -2.96
N PRO A 46 1.75 7.03 -3.95
CA PRO A 46 1.20 7.51 -5.21
C PRO A 46 -0.11 8.27 -4.98
N LEU A 47 -0.36 9.26 -5.82
CA LEU A 47 -1.62 10.03 -5.86
C LEU A 47 -2.80 9.16 -6.31
N ASN A 48 -2.54 8.20 -7.21
CA ASN A 48 -3.51 7.24 -7.70
C ASN A 48 -2.80 5.98 -8.20
N TRP A 49 -3.44 4.82 -8.10
CA TRP A 49 -2.82 3.55 -8.51
C TRP A 49 -3.86 2.49 -8.87
N MET A 50 -3.42 1.50 -9.64
CA MET A 50 -4.15 0.27 -9.90
C MET A 50 -3.26 -0.92 -9.56
N SER A 51 -3.74 -1.76 -8.64
CA SER A 51 -3.08 -3.01 -8.25
C SER A 51 -3.33 -4.11 -9.29
N PRO A 52 -2.42 -5.09 -9.41
CA PRO A 52 -2.65 -6.22 -10.29
C PRO A 52 -3.76 -7.11 -9.66
N PRO A 53 -4.48 -7.89 -10.47
CA PRO A 53 -4.36 -8.03 -11.91
C PRO A 53 -5.12 -6.92 -12.65
N CYS A 54 -4.42 -6.24 -13.55
CA CYS A 54 -5.01 -5.26 -14.47
C CYS A 54 -4.41 -5.40 -15.87
N SER A 55 -5.11 -4.83 -16.85
CA SER A 55 -4.66 -4.75 -18.24
C SER A 55 -4.43 -3.30 -18.61
N LEU A 56 -3.38 -3.02 -19.39
CA LEU A 56 -3.08 -1.71 -19.94
C LEU A 56 -3.39 -1.71 -21.44
N LYS A 57 -4.26 -0.79 -21.86
CA LYS A 57 -4.54 -0.49 -23.27
C LYS A 57 -4.05 0.91 -23.59
N VAL A 58 -3.39 1.07 -24.74
CA VAL A 58 -2.92 2.36 -25.24
C VAL A 58 -3.65 2.66 -26.54
N SER A 59 -4.32 3.80 -26.62
CA SER A 59 -4.91 4.33 -27.85
C SER A 59 -4.19 5.61 -28.27
N GLU A 60 -4.02 5.77 -29.58
CA GLU A 60 -3.35 6.94 -30.16
C GLU A 60 -4.27 8.17 -30.19
N ALA A 61 -3.66 9.35 -30.36
CA ALA A 61 -4.30 10.65 -30.46
C ALA A 61 -5.52 10.72 -31.39
N GLY A 62 -5.52 9.92 -32.47
CA GLY A 62 -6.62 9.91 -33.45
C GLY A 62 -7.98 9.50 -32.87
N ASP A 63 -7.97 8.75 -31.77
CA ASP A 63 -9.17 8.29 -31.07
C ASP A 63 -9.57 9.21 -29.89
N ALA A 64 -8.80 10.28 -29.63
CA ALA A 64 -8.98 11.18 -28.49
C ALA A 64 -9.31 12.61 -28.94
N GLU A 65 -10.49 13.13 -28.55
CA GLU A 65 -10.82 14.55 -28.76
C GLU A 65 -9.87 15.45 -27.94
N GLY A 66 -9.32 16.50 -28.57
CA GLY A 66 -8.61 17.58 -27.85
C GLY A 66 -7.08 17.58 -27.92
N GLY A 67 -6.44 16.87 -28.85
CA GLY A 67 -5.00 16.99 -29.10
C GLY A 67 -4.10 16.24 -28.10
N ALA A 68 -4.63 15.23 -27.41
CA ALA A 68 -3.84 14.34 -26.57
C ALA A 68 -2.89 13.50 -27.42
N ALA A 69 -1.65 13.27 -26.97
CA ALA A 69 -0.68 12.42 -27.63
C ALA A 69 -1.04 10.92 -27.54
N ALA A 70 -1.64 10.50 -26.42
CA ALA A 70 -2.11 9.14 -26.20
C ALA A 70 -3.10 9.08 -25.03
N VAL A 71 -3.96 8.07 -25.02
CA VAL A 71 -4.79 7.74 -23.85
C VAL A 71 -4.45 6.33 -23.39
N TRP A 72 -4.09 6.19 -22.12
CA TRP A 72 -3.80 4.90 -21.50
C TRP A 72 -4.95 4.53 -20.58
N THR A 73 -5.55 3.37 -20.80
CA THR A 73 -6.60 2.84 -19.93
C THR A 73 -6.09 1.61 -19.21
N VAL A 74 -6.00 1.69 -17.88
CA VAL A 74 -5.69 0.56 -17.00
C VAL A 74 -6.99 0.06 -16.39
N GLU A 75 -7.33 -1.20 -16.60
CA GLU A 75 -8.59 -1.78 -16.14
C GLU A 75 -8.35 -3.03 -15.28
N ASN A 76 -8.97 -3.10 -14.10
CA ASN A 76 -8.92 -4.27 -13.23
C ASN A 76 -10.09 -5.24 -13.47
N ARG A 77 -10.07 -6.40 -12.80
CA ARG A 77 -11.11 -7.43 -12.95
C ARG A 77 -12.52 -7.01 -12.53
N THR A 78 -12.64 -5.98 -11.69
CA THR A 78 -13.93 -5.45 -11.24
C THR A 78 -14.45 -4.33 -12.14
N GLY A 79 -13.76 -4.03 -13.25
CA GLY A 79 -14.15 -2.99 -14.21
C GLY A 79 -13.79 -1.56 -13.77
N GLU A 80 -12.99 -1.40 -12.69
CA GLU A 80 -12.48 -0.09 -12.30
C GLU A 80 -11.37 0.33 -13.27
N LYS A 81 -11.37 1.59 -13.68
CA LYS A 81 -10.49 2.15 -14.71
C LYS A 81 -9.66 3.30 -14.17
N LEU A 82 -8.38 3.30 -14.52
CA LEU A 82 -7.49 4.45 -14.42
C LEU A 82 -7.16 4.90 -15.84
N ILE A 83 -7.70 6.05 -16.24
CA ILE A 83 -7.58 6.63 -17.57
C ILE A 83 -6.56 7.77 -17.49
N ILE A 84 -5.46 7.64 -18.21
CA ILE A 84 -4.37 8.61 -18.22
C ILE A 84 -4.33 9.25 -19.60
N THR A 85 -4.70 10.53 -19.67
CA THR A 85 -4.70 11.30 -20.92
C THR A 85 -3.40 12.08 -21.01
N MET A 86 -2.52 11.67 -21.93
CA MET A 86 -1.20 12.25 -22.14
C MET A 86 -1.32 13.44 -23.06
N ALA A 87 -0.94 14.64 -22.60
CA ALA A 87 -0.77 15.78 -23.49
C ALA A 87 0.63 15.77 -24.14
N GLU A 88 1.66 15.40 -23.38
CA GLU A 88 3.05 15.37 -23.82
C GLU A 88 3.82 14.31 -23.04
N ILE A 89 4.64 13.52 -23.73
CA ILE A 89 5.58 12.58 -23.11
C ILE A 89 6.96 13.22 -23.06
N LEU A 90 7.47 13.46 -21.86
CA LEU A 90 8.76 14.10 -21.59
C LEU A 90 9.90 13.06 -21.49
N HIS A 91 9.57 11.86 -21.00
CA HIS A 91 10.51 10.75 -20.87
C HIS A 91 9.77 9.42 -20.90
N ASP A 92 10.34 8.41 -21.55
CA ASP A 92 9.81 7.04 -21.58
C ASP A 92 10.99 6.05 -21.64
N SER A 93 11.16 5.27 -20.58
CA SER A 93 12.23 4.28 -20.47
C SER A 93 11.72 2.96 -19.90
N SER A 94 12.39 1.87 -20.26
CA SER A 94 12.04 0.51 -19.81
C SER A 94 13.27 -0.23 -19.33
N HIS A 95 13.11 -0.94 -18.21
CA HIS A 95 14.17 -1.67 -17.52
C HIS A 95 13.67 -3.04 -17.04
N GLU A 96 14.53 -4.05 -17.16
CA GLU A 96 14.36 -5.34 -16.49
C GLU A 96 14.99 -5.27 -15.11
N LEU A 97 14.20 -5.53 -14.06
CA LEU A 97 14.68 -5.51 -12.67
C LEU A 97 15.16 -6.90 -12.20
N GLY A 98 14.94 -7.94 -13.00
CA GLY A 98 15.25 -9.31 -12.64
C GLY A 98 14.33 -9.91 -11.58
N VAL A 99 14.79 -10.97 -10.95
CA VAL A 99 14.09 -11.65 -9.85
C VAL A 99 14.37 -10.90 -8.55
N ASP A 100 13.31 -10.49 -7.86
CA ASP A 100 13.43 -9.88 -6.53
C ASP A 100 13.93 -10.93 -5.53
N PRO A 101 15.06 -10.71 -4.83
CA PRO A 101 15.52 -11.61 -3.77
C PRO A 101 14.62 -11.57 -2.53
N GLY A 102 13.66 -10.66 -2.49
CA GLY A 102 12.74 -10.44 -1.38
C GLY A 102 13.28 -9.41 -0.40
N LEU A 103 12.35 -8.67 0.21
CA LEU A 103 12.66 -7.74 1.30
C LEU A 103 12.98 -8.51 2.58
N ILE A 104 14.24 -8.50 3.00
CA ILE A 104 14.65 -9.02 4.31
C ILE A 104 14.36 -7.96 5.37
N LYS A 105 13.47 -8.26 6.31
CA LYS A 105 13.14 -7.39 7.44
C LYS A 105 13.83 -7.93 8.70
N ASP A 106 15.03 -7.46 9.00
CA ASP A 106 15.67 -7.75 10.29
C ASP A 106 15.02 -6.94 11.41
N GLY A 107 14.71 -7.60 12.53
CA GLY A 107 13.98 -7.03 13.66
C GLY A 107 12.46 -7.03 13.45
N VAL A 108 11.89 -8.18 13.12
CA VAL A 108 10.43 -8.35 13.02
C VAL A 108 9.76 -8.16 14.38
N GLU A 109 8.62 -7.48 14.39
CA GLU A 109 7.71 -7.40 15.55
C GLU A 109 7.40 -8.79 16.11
N ALA A 110 7.42 -9.82 15.25
CA ALA A 110 7.38 -11.22 15.65
C ALA A 110 8.43 -11.56 16.73
N HIS A 111 9.71 -11.19 16.58
CA HIS A 111 10.72 -11.50 17.61
C HIS A 111 10.48 -10.73 18.92
N LEU A 112 10.02 -9.48 18.85
CA LEU A 112 9.63 -8.73 20.04
C LEU A 112 8.45 -9.38 20.74
N GLN A 113 7.50 -9.90 19.97
CA GLN A 113 6.37 -10.69 20.48
C GLN A 113 6.84 -11.97 21.17
N GLU A 114 7.76 -12.73 20.58
CA GLU A 114 8.27 -13.95 21.23
C GLU A 114 8.98 -13.61 22.55
N LEU A 115 9.88 -12.60 22.51
CA LEU A 115 10.65 -12.18 23.68
C LEU A 115 9.77 -11.64 24.81
N LEU A 116 8.70 -10.91 24.49
CA LEU A 116 7.77 -10.38 25.49
C LEU A 116 6.85 -11.46 26.04
N ALA A 117 6.38 -12.38 25.19
CA ALA A 117 5.55 -13.51 25.61
C ALA A 117 6.29 -14.45 26.56
N ASP A 118 7.59 -14.63 26.37
CA ASP A 118 8.47 -15.41 27.25
C ASP A 118 8.78 -14.68 28.58
N ARG A 119 8.55 -13.36 28.64
CA ARG A 119 8.88 -12.51 29.80
C ARG A 119 7.77 -11.54 30.15
N MET A 120 6.57 -12.07 30.38
CA MET A 120 5.38 -11.27 30.74
C MET A 120 5.57 -10.45 32.02
N GLU A 121 6.46 -10.86 32.92
CA GLU A 121 6.83 -10.13 34.13
C GLU A 121 7.44 -8.74 33.85
N THR A 122 7.92 -8.49 32.63
CA THR A 122 8.41 -7.18 32.21
C THR A 122 7.30 -6.14 32.07
N LEU A 123 6.05 -6.57 31.89
CA LEU A 123 4.87 -5.71 31.88
C LEU A 123 4.34 -5.43 33.29
N GLY A 124 4.59 -6.34 34.23
CA GLY A 124 4.23 -6.21 35.64
C GLY A 124 4.36 -7.51 36.41
N GLU A 125 4.57 -7.43 37.72
CA GLU A 125 4.61 -8.61 38.58
C GLU A 125 3.28 -9.38 38.52
N GLY A 126 3.33 -10.71 38.45
CA GLY A 126 2.14 -11.56 38.39
C GLY A 126 1.46 -11.63 37.01
N TRP A 127 1.99 -10.96 36.00
CA TRP A 127 1.47 -11.04 34.63
C TRP A 127 1.83 -12.39 34.00
N SER A 128 0.89 -12.96 33.22
CA SER A 128 1.05 -14.25 32.58
C SER A 128 0.50 -14.26 31.15
N LEU A 129 1.08 -15.10 30.29
CA LEU A 129 0.66 -15.27 28.91
C LEU A 129 -0.60 -16.14 28.86
N ILE A 130 -1.63 -15.68 28.14
CA ILE A 130 -2.76 -16.53 27.74
C ILE A 130 -2.43 -17.14 26.39
N ARG A 131 -2.12 -16.31 25.38
CA ARG A 131 -1.87 -16.75 24.01
C ARG A 131 -1.21 -15.65 23.18
N ARG A 132 -0.28 -16.04 22.32
CA ARG A 132 0.22 -15.21 21.22
C ARG A 132 -0.69 -15.29 20.01
N GLU A 133 -0.77 -14.23 19.21
CA GLU A 133 -1.56 -14.18 17.98
C GLU A 133 -3.01 -14.65 18.22
N TYR A 134 -3.66 -14.06 19.23
CA TYR A 134 -5.01 -14.46 19.62
C TYR A 134 -6.00 -14.03 18.52
N PRO A 135 -6.68 -14.97 17.84
CA PRO A 135 -7.49 -14.65 16.67
C PRO A 135 -8.74 -13.85 17.05
N THR A 136 -9.02 -12.78 16.28
CA THR A 136 -10.28 -12.02 16.35
C THR A 136 -10.93 -11.91 14.96
N ALA A 137 -12.10 -11.30 14.87
CA ALA A 137 -12.79 -11.07 13.61
C ALA A 137 -12.09 -10.07 12.67
N ILE A 138 -11.18 -9.24 13.20
CA ILE A 138 -10.55 -8.13 12.47
C ILE A 138 -9.03 -8.27 12.31
N GLY A 139 -8.44 -9.30 12.92
CA GLY A 139 -6.99 -9.53 12.97
C GLY A 139 -6.56 -10.08 14.33
N PRO A 140 -5.42 -10.77 14.42
CA PRO A 140 -4.95 -11.30 15.69
C PRO A 140 -4.48 -10.19 16.63
N VAL A 141 -4.69 -10.36 17.94
CA VAL A 141 -4.00 -9.60 18.98
C VAL A 141 -2.61 -10.22 19.18
N ASP A 142 -1.55 -9.42 19.13
CA ASP A 142 -0.17 -9.92 19.23
C ASP A 142 0.04 -10.78 20.49
N ILE A 143 -0.34 -10.25 21.66
CA ILE A 143 -0.33 -10.99 22.93
C ILE A 143 -1.64 -10.74 23.68
N LEU A 144 -2.30 -11.83 24.04
CA LEU A 144 -3.34 -11.84 25.07
C LEU A 144 -2.73 -12.39 26.37
N GLY A 145 -2.85 -11.63 27.45
CA GLY A 145 -2.29 -11.94 28.75
C GLY A 145 -3.31 -11.79 29.88
N ARG A 146 -2.87 -12.10 31.09
CA ARG A 146 -3.61 -11.89 32.33
C ARG A 146 -2.74 -11.12 33.31
N ASP A 147 -3.26 -10.07 33.92
CA ASP A 147 -2.56 -9.31 34.95
C ASP A 147 -2.63 -9.99 36.34
N ALA A 148 -1.99 -9.39 37.33
CA ALA A 148 -1.98 -9.88 38.71
C ALA A 148 -3.37 -9.96 39.37
N ALA A 149 -4.32 -9.13 38.92
CA ALA A 149 -5.69 -9.12 39.42
C ALA A 149 -6.58 -10.16 38.70
N GLY A 150 -6.04 -10.84 37.68
CA GLY A 150 -6.76 -11.82 36.88
C GLY A 150 -7.50 -11.22 35.68
N ALA A 151 -7.37 -9.93 35.40
CA ALA A 151 -7.99 -9.27 34.26
C ALA A 151 -7.28 -9.65 32.95
N THR A 152 -8.07 -9.78 31.88
CA THR A 152 -7.53 -10.05 30.53
C THR A 152 -6.97 -8.77 29.94
N ILE A 153 -5.74 -8.82 29.45
CA ILE A 153 -5.02 -7.69 28.84
C ILE A 153 -4.66 -8.02 27.39
N ALA A 154 -4.93 -7.10 26.48
CA ALA A 154 -4.43 -7.13 25.11
C ALA A 154 -3.18 -6.25 25.00
N VAL A 155 -2.15 -6.76 24.35
CA VAL A 155 -0.90 -6.05 24.10
C VAL A 155 -0.63 -6.06 22.60
N GLU A 156 -0.47 -4.86 22.03
CA GLU A 156 -0.07 -4.63 20.64
C GLU A 156 1.40 -4.19 20.64
N ILE A 157 2.22 -4.81 19.79
CA ILE A 157 3.67 -4.62 19.77
C ILE A 157 4.05 -3.90 18.49
N LYS A 158 4.59 -2.69 18.66
CA LYS A 158 5.21 -1.94 17.56
C LYS A 158 6.68 -1.71 17.84
N ARG A 159 7.51 -1.79 16.80
CA ARG A 159 8.91 -1.34 16.91
C ARG A 159 9.03 0.15 17.25
N ARG A 160 8.10 0.95 16.73
CA ARG A 160 7.95 2.37 17.01
C ARG A 160 6.49 2.60 17.32
N GLY A 161 6.19 3.04 18.54
CA GLY A 161 4.82 3.37 18.93
C GLY A 161 4.36 4.62 18.21
N GLU A 162 3.43 4.48 17.28
CA GLU A 162 2.75 5.56 16.58
C GLU A 162 1.22 5.41 16.73
N ILE A 163 0.45 6.33 16.15
CA ILE A 163 -1.02 6.37 16.31
C ILE A 163 -1.69 5.12 15.74
N ASP A 164 -1.09 4.49 14.73
CA ASP A 164 -1.56 3.27 14.09
C ASP A 164 -1.68 2.09 15.09
N GLY A 165 -0.72 1.96 16.01
CA GLY A 165 -0.75 0.96 17.08
C GLY A 165 -1.89 1.20 18.08
N VAL A 166 -2.18 2.46 18.42
CA VAL A 166 -3.28 2.83 19.31
C VAL A 166 -4.64 2.55 18.66
N GLU A 167 -4.79 2.92 17.40
CA GLU A 167 -5.99 2.64 16.60
C GLU A 167 -6.19 1.13 16.41
N GLN A 168 -5.11 0.35 16.29
CA GLN A 168 -5.19 -1.10 16.22
C GLN A 168 -5.67 -1.70 17.54
N LEU A 169 -5.06 -1.31 18.67
CA LEU A 169 -5.46 -1.80 20.00
C LEU A 169 -6.92 -1.46 20.36
N THR A 170 -7.40 -0.28 19.97
CA THR A 170 -8.79 0.16 20.22
C THR A 170 -9.82 -0.69 19.48
N ARG A 171 -9.42 -1.38 18.40
CA ARG A 171 -10.33 -2.20 17.60
C ARG A 171 -10.52 -3.61 18.19
N TYR A 172 -9.59 -4.10 19.02
CA TYR A 172 -9.68 -5.39 19.69
C TYR A 172 -10.70 -5.35 20.84
#